data_AF-A0A973QQA0-F1
#
_entry.id   AF-A0A973QQA0-F1
#
_cell.length_a   1.000
_cell.length_b   1.000
_cell.length_c   1.000
_cell.angle_alpha   90.00
_cell.angle_beta   90.00
_cell.angle_gamma   90.00
#
_symmetry.space_group_name_H-M   'P 1'
#
loop_
_entity.id
_entity.type
_entity.pdbx_description
1 polymer ?
#
loop_
_entity_poly.entity_id
_entity_poly.type
_entity_poly.pdbx_seq_one_letter_code
_entity_poly.pdbx_strand_id
1 'polypeptide(L)' 'MSERAAPFYCPYCGDEDLRPSEEGHGAWECVSCNRAFRLSFLGLLAKGLRRDHGEGGTAI' A
#
# COMPACT_ATOMS: atom_id res chain seq x y z
N MET A 1 11.98 -11.32 1.72
CA MET A 1 11.12 -10.24 2.27
C MET A 1 9.72 -10.79 2.38
N SER A 2 9.06 -10.66 3.55
CA SER A 2 7.66 -11.05 3.67
C SER A 2 6.81 -10.04 2.90
N GLU A 3 6.08 -10.48 1.87
CA GLU A 3 5.14 -9.66 1.10
C GLU A 3 3.88 -9.27 1.91
N ARG A 4 3.84 -9.64 3.19
CA ARG A 4 2.70 -9.42 4.09
C ARG A 4 2.83 -8.06 4.76
N ALA A 5 2.44 -7.01 4.03
CA ALA A 5 2.09 -5.74 4.64
C ALA A 5 0.69 -5.85 5.24
N ALA A 6 0.54 -5.50 6.52
CA ALA A 6 -0.76 -5.34 7.14
C ALA A 6 -1.24 -3.89 6.97
N PRO A 7 -2.47 -3.65 6.48
CA PRO A 7 -3.08 -2.33 6.55
C PRO A 7 -3.33 -1.96 8.00
N PHE A 8 -3.07 -0.70 8.36
CA PHE A 8 -3.39 -0.17 9.69
C PHE A 8 -4.81 0.39 9.77
N TYR A 9 -5.38 0.88 8.66
CA TYR A 9 -6.70 1.49 8.61
C TYR A 9 -7.53 0.94 7.46
N CYS A 10 -8.83 0.72 7.71
CA CYS A 10 -9.78 0.30 6.70
C CYS A 10 -9.91 1.41 5.63
N PRO A 11 -9.70 1.11 4.33
CA PRO A 11 -9.79 2.12 3.29
C PRO A 11 -11.20 2.68 3.09
N TYR A 12 -12.21 2.07 3.71
CA TYR A 12 -13.61 2.48 3.55
C TYR A 12 -14.21 3.20 4.76
N CYS A 13 -13.79 2.91 5.99
CA CYS A 13 -14.33 3.56 7.20
C CYS A 13 -13.28 4.17 8.13
N GLY A 14 -11.99 3.91 7.90
CA GLY A 14 -10.90 4.44 8.72
C GLY A 14 -10.72 3.74 10.07
N ASP A 15 -11.44 2.66 10.36
CA ASP A 15 -11.26 1.86 11.57
C ASP A 15 -10.01 0.95 11.48
N GLU A 16 -9.47 0.55 12.62
CA GLU A 16 -8.26 -0.26 12.77
C GLU A 16 -8.54 -1.75 13.04
N ASP A 17 -9.81 -2.15 13.30
CA ASP A 17 -10.18 -3.55 13.50
C ASP A 17 -10.21 -4.34 12.18
N LEU A 18 -9.00 -4.67 11.71
CA LEU A 18 -8.72 -5.38 10.47
C LEU A 18 -8.17 -6.78 10.76
N ARG A 19 -8.72 -7.78 10.07
CA ARG A 19 -8.29 -9.19 10.17
C ARG A 19 -7.91 -9.74 8.80
N PRO A 20 -6.92 -10.64 8.70
CA PRO A 20 -6.72 -11.41 7.47
C PRO A 20 -7.98 -12.22 7.15
N SER A 21 -8.37 -12.25 5.89
CA SER A 21 -9.53 -13.01 5.43
C SER A 21 -9.11 -14.39 4.91
N GLU A 22 -9.99 -15.38 5.09
CA GLU A 22 -9.80 -16.76 4.62
C GLU A 22 -9.80 -16.86 3.07
N GLU A 23 -10.19 -15.80 2.36
CA GLU A 23 -10.08 -15.68 0.89
C GLU A 23 -8.64 -15.73 0.35
N GLY A 24 -7.63 -15.75 1.22
CA GLY A 24 -6.25 -16.06 0.89
C GLY A 24 -5.31 -14.86 0.91
N HIS A 25 -4.21 -14.95 0.15
CA HIS A 25 -3.11 -13.98 0.26
C HIS A 25 -3.55 -12.55 -0.01
N GLY A 26 -3.16 -11.66 0.91
CA GLY A 26 -3.46 -10.23 0.83
C GLY A 26 -4.92 -9.86 1.07
N ALA A 27 -5.81 -10.83 1.36
CA ALA A 27 -7.20 -10.55 1.66
C ALA A 27 -7.37 -10.12 3.12
N TRP A 28 -8.20 -9.11 3.35
CA TRP A 28 -8.46 -8.48 4.64
C TRP A 28 -9.95 -8.17 4.77
N GLU A 29 -10.44 -8.22 6.00
CA GLU A 29 -11.79 -7.83 6.38
C GLU A 29 -11.76 -6.82 7.52
N CYS A 30 -12.69 -5.86 7.48
CA CYS A 30 -12.91 -4.89 8.54
C CYS A 30 -14.15 -5.30 9.35
N VAL A 31 -13.96 -5.54 10.64
CA VAL A 31 -15.05 -5.94 11.54
C VAL A 31 -16.08 -4.81 11.70
N SER A 32 -15.62 -3.56 11.78
CA SER A 32 -16.47 -2.40 12.06
C SER A 32 -17.45 -2.04 10.95
N CYS A 33 -17.07 -2.20 9.68
CA CYS A 33 -17.96 -1.91 8.54
C CYS A 33 -18.31 -3.13 7.69
N ASN A 34 -17.87 -4.32 8.10
CA ASN A 34 -18.14 -5.61 7.47
C ASN A 34 -17.82 -5.66 5.96
N ARG A 35 -16.68 -5.07 5.56
CA ARG A 35 -16.19 -5.07 4.16
C ARG A 35 -14.90 -5.86 4.05
N ALA A 36 -14.80 -6.67 3.00
CA ALA A 36 -13.58 -7.37 2.60
C ALA A 36 -12.90 -6.66 1.43
N PHE A 37 -11.57 -6.71 1.40
CA PHE A 37 -10.74 -6.14 0.33
C PHE A 37 -9.42 -6.91 0.20
N ARG A 38 -8.69 -6.71 -0.90
CA ARG A 38 -7.38 -7.34 -1.15
C ARG A 38 -6.30 -6.28 -1.40
N LEU A 39 -5.12 -6.48 -0.81
CA LEU A 39 -3.92 -5.72 -1.06
C LEU A 39 -2.92 -6.53 -1.89
N SER A 40 -2.23 -5.84 -2.79
CA SER A 40 -1.18 -6.43 -3.63
C SER A 40 0.04 -5.53 -3.65
N PHE A 41 1.22 -6.11 -3.43
CA PHE A 41 2.48 -5.42 -3.68
C PHE A 41 2.75 -5.40 -5.19
N LEU A 42 2.86 -4.21 -5.79
CA LEU A 42 3.07 -4.04 -7.23
C LEU A 42 4.54 -3.96 -7.64
N GLY A 43 5.47 -3.92 -6.67
CA GLY A 43 6.87 -3.59 -6.91
C GLY A 43 7.20 -2.11 -6.64
N LEU A 44 8.45 -1.74 -6.93
CA LEU A 44 8.92 -0.36 -6.82
C LEU A 44 8.55 0.43 -8.10
N LEU A 45 7.96 1.61 -7.93
CA LEU A 45 7.62 2.47 -9.06
C LEU A 45 8.88 3.09 -9.68
N ALA A 46 8.98 3.09 -11.01
CA ALA A 46 10.13 3.65 -11.75
C ALA A 46 10.43 5.13 -11.41
N LYS A 47 9.39 5.92 -11.07
CA LYS A 47 9.55 7.31 -10.62
C LYS A 47 10.45 7.44 -9.39
N GLY A 48 10.44 6.45 -8.49
CA GLY A 48 11.29 6.44 -7.29
C GLY A 48 12.75 6.08 -7.56
N LEU A 49 13.07 5.52 -8.74
CA LEU A 49 14.43 5.16 -9.15
C LEU A 49 15.14 6.25 -9.95
N ARG A 50 14.39 7.15 -10.61
CA ARG A 50 14.98 8.29 -11.32
C ARG A 50 15.53 9.28 -10.30
N ARG A 51 16.85 9.27 -10.09
CA ARG A 51 17.54 10.40 -9.49
C ARG A 51 17.30 11.60 -10.40
N ASP A 52 16.73 12.67 -9.86
CA ASP A 52 16.70 13.96 -10.54
C ASP A 52 18.17 14.35 -10.77
N HIS A 53 18.65 14.13 -11.98
CA HIS A 53 19.92 14.70 -12.40
C HIS A 53 19.58 16.17 -12.66
N GLY A 54 19.55 16.95 -11.58
CA GLY A 54 19.38 18.39 -11.63
C GLY A 54 20.48 18.95 -12.50
N GLU A 55 20.15 19.16 -13.77
CA GLU A 55 20.94 19.92 -14.72
C GLU A 55 20.90 21.35 -14.20
N GLY A 56 21.87 21.66 -13.33
CA GLY A 56 22.14 22.99 -12.82
C GLY A 56 22.50 23.86 -14.01
N GLY A 57 21.47 24.45 -14.62
CA GLY A 57 21.60 25.41 -15.70
C GLY A 57 22.50 26.55 -15.23
N THR A 58 23.61 26.73 -15.94
CA THR A 58 24.45 27.91 -15.90
C THR A 58 23.58 29.15 -16.12
N ALA A 59 23.33 29.91 -15.05
CA ALA A 59 22.86 31.28 -15.14
C ALA A 59 24.04 32.20 -14.81
N ILE A 60 24.55 32.82 -15.89
CA ILE A 60 25.41 34.01 -16.02
C ILE A 60 26.66 34.13 -15.15
#